data_AF-A0A7G5BZN3-F1
#
_entry.id   AF-A0A7G5BZN3-F1
#
_cell.length_a   1.000
_cell.length_b   1.000
_cell.length_c   1.000
_cell.angle_alpha   90.00
_cell.angle_beta   90.00
_cell.angle_gamma   90.00
#
_symmetry.space_group_name_H-M   'P 1'
#
loop_
_entity.id
_entity.type
_entity.pdbx_description
1 polymer ?
#
loop_
_entity_poly.entity_id
_entity_poly.type
_entity_poly.pdbx_seq_one_letter_code
_entity_poly.pdbx_strand_id
1 'polypeptide(L)'
;MRKIWGLIVGLIVFVGAFNFSGSTALAKSPAAPTGKLTESKLAFSYADESGKRLLGFNGTNPKRFGKAIYAPGKVLNVKFAKHQKGSDKSTGRQLAYNFDRDEGELFNVVQGTIKSDESVLLAEKDAFQGHTFLKYKPVSKGTFSKSVIGKIEKSKKRKVISQGLIGQVSAEVQIGLVQFERLKGQKPLASLVLTSKSGLVFEDFVGNDDEMSTWRVADGGTITTDMFNVLFVTHSKAGYSLGYEWWGDEGLSLNVVQQQGTKGSKFLSVLNSYRYTVPL
;
A
#
# COMPACT_ATOMS: atom_id res chain seq x y z
N MET A 1 -35.22 -63.95 -42.54
CA MET A 1 -36.68 -64.13 -42.39
C MET A 1 -37.21 -62.89 -41.65
N ARG A 2 -37.94 -61.95 -42.27
CA ARG A 2 -39.42 -61.94 -42.49
C ARG A 2 -40.15 -62.31 -41.19
N LYS A 3 -41.04 -61.54 -40.55
CA LYS A 3 -42.14 -60.63 -40.97
C LYS A 3 -42.79 -60.05 -39.66
N ILE A 4 -43.19 -58.77 -39.59
CA ILE A 4 -44.57 -58.21 -39.68
C ILE A 4 -45.33 -57.98 -38.33
N TRP A 5 -45.63 -56.68 -38.11
CA TRP A 5 -46.86 -55.97 -37.67
C TRP A 5 -47.55 -56.14 -36.30
N GLY A 6 -48.02 -54.96 -35.83
CA GLY A 6 -49.21 -54.70 -35.00
C GLY A 6 -48.88 -53.81 -33.80
N LEU A 7 -49.61 -52.75 -33.42
CA LEU A 7 -50.85 -52.11 -33.87
C LEU A 7 -50.94 -50.76 -33.10
N ILE A 8 -51.56 -49.74 -33.70
CA ILE A 8 -51.79 -48.40 -33.11
C ILE A 8 -53.14 -48.40 -32.36
N VAL A 9 -53.17 -47.91 -31.11
CA VAL A 9 -54.27 -47.16 -30.45
C VAL A 9 -53.59 -46.45 -29.26
N GLY A 10 -53.62 -45.14 -29.01
CA GLY A 10 -54.62 -44.11 -29.25
C GLY A 10 -55.05 -43.57 -27.87
N LEU A 11 -54.42 -42.49 -27.38
CA LEU A 11 -55.08 -41.57 -26.43
C LEU A 11 -54.43 -40.18 -26.48
N ILE A 12 -55.18 -39.23 -27.01
CA ILE A 12 -54.93 -37.79 -26.89
C ILE A 12 -55.65 -37.33 -25.62
N VAL A 13 -54.94 -36.71 -24.69
CA VAL A 13 -55.52 -35.76 -23.72
C VAL A 13 -54.63 -34.52 -23.69
N PHE A 14 -55.20 -33.42 -24.17
CA PHE A 14 -54.74 -32.04 -24.02
C PHE A 14 -54.88 -31.61 -22.56
N VAL A 15 -53.83 -31.09 -21.91
CA VAL A 15 -53.96 -29.95 -20.96
C VAL A 15 -52.61 -29.22 -20.82
N GLY A 16 -52.60 -27.91 -21.08
CA GLY A 16 -51.80 -26.94 -20.32
C GLY A 16 -50.44 -26.54 -20.89
N ALA A 17 -50.42 -25.65 -21.89
CA ALA A 17 -49.26 -24.81 -22.16
C ALA A 17 -49.09 -23.76 -21.03
N PHE A 18 -48.29 -24.09 -20.01
CA PHE A 18 -47.71 -23.06 -19.14
C PHE A 18 -46.48 -22.48 -19.83
N ASN A 19 -46.67 -21.34 -20.50
CA ASN A 19 -45.57 -20.49 -20.93
C ASN A 19 -44.94 -19.86 -19.67
N PHE A 20 -43.97 -20.55 -19.08
CA PHE A 20 -43.01 -19.91 -18.18
C PHE A 20 -42.06 -19.06 -19.01
N SER A 21 -42.45 -17.81 -19.27
CA SER A 21 -41.54 -16.73 -19.67
C SER A 21 -40.68 -16.33 -18.48
N GLY A 22 -39.86 -17.26 -17.99
CA GLY A 22 -38.84 -16.99 -16.98
C GLY A 22 -37.69 -16.24 -17.65
N SER A 23 -37.73 -14.91 -17.63
CA SER A 23 -36.53 -14.10 -17.82
C SER A 23 -35.55 -14.40 -16.69
N THR A 24 -34.71 -15.41 -16.88
CA THR A 24 -33.52 -15.61 -16.05
C THR A 24 -32.60 -14.43 -16.33
N ALA A 25 -32.68 -13.40 -15.48
CA ALA A 25 -31.66 -12.39 -15.38
C ALA A 25 -30.35 -13.10 -15.07
N LEU A 26 -29.49 -13.25 -16.07
CA LEU A 26 -28.13 -13.76 -15.92
C LEU A 26 -27.44 -12.87 -14.89
N ALA A 27 -27.20 -13.40 -13.69
CA ALA A 27 -26.40 -12.76 -12.67
C ALA A 27 -25.04 -12.43 -13.32
N LYS A 28 -24.78 -11.14 -13.50
CA LYS A 28 -23.56 -10.64 -14.12
C LYS A 28 -22.40 -11.13 -13.26
N SER A 29 -21.59 -12.05 -13.78
CA SER A 29 -20.40 -12.55 -13.09
C SER A 29 -19.60 -11.35 -12.57
N PRO A 30 -19.16 -11.37 -11.30
CA PRO A 30 -18.44 -10.25 -10.72
C PRO A 30 -17.22 -9.95 -11.60
N ALA A 31 -17.04 -8.67 -11.92
CA ALA A 31 -15.95 -8.23 -12.79
C ALA A 31 -14.60 -8.68 -12.22
N ALA A 32 -13.70 -9.14 -13.10
CA ALA A 32 -12.38 -9.61 -12.68
C ALA A 32 -11.62 -8.51 -11.91
N PRO A 33 -10.95 -8.82 -10.78
CA PRO A 33 -10.33 -7.83 -9.90
C PRO A 33 -9.42 -6.88 -10.67
N THR A 34 -9.61 -5.56 -10.51
CA THR A 34 -8.84 -4.55 -11.26
C THR A 34 -7.38 -4.48 -10.82
N GLY A 35 -7.07 -4.92 -9.60
CA GLY A 35 -5.76 -4.76 -8.98
C GLY A 35 -5.41 -3.30 -8.67
N LYS A 36 -6.38 -2.38 -8.79
CA LYS A 36 -6.19 -0.99 -8.41
C LYS A 36 -6.45 -0.83 -6.92
N LEU A 37 -5.53 -0.19 -6.21
CA LEU A 37 -5.76 0.21 -4.83
C LEU A 37 -6.60 1.49 -4.81
N THR A 38 -7.38 1.66 -3.75
CA THR A 38 -8.25 2.81 -3.55
C THR A 38 -8.13 3.32 -2.13
N GLU A 39 -7.94 4.63 -1.98
CA GLU A 39 -7.83 5.31 -0.68
C GLU A 39 -8.96 4.92 0.29
N SER A 40 -10.21 4.87 -0.21
CA SER A 40 -11.40 4.59 0.62
C SER A 40 -11.37 3.24 1.34
N LYS A 41 -10.54 2.29 0.90
CA LYS A 41 -10.40 0.95 1.48
C LYS A 41 -9.21 0.79 2.40
N LEU A 42 -8.46 1.87 2.61
CA LEU A 42 -7.23 1.90 3.37
C LEU A 42 -7.30 3.01 4.42
N ALA A 43 -6.58 2.83 5.53
CA ALA A 43 -6.33 3.86 6.53
C ALA A 43 -5.02 3.55 7.24
N PHE A 44 -4.42 4.55 7.90
CA PHE A 44 -3.27 4.33 8.76
C PHE A 44 -3.66 4.34 10.25
N SER A 45 -2.91 3.59 11.03
CA SER A 45 -2.98 3.51 12.49
C SER A 45 -1.58 3.32 13.08
N TYR A 46 -1.48 3.35 14.41
CA TYR A 46 -0.26 2.97 15.12
C TYR A 46 -0.56 2.04 16.30
N ALA A 47 0.42 1.23 16.69
CA ALA A 47 0.29 0.26 17.77
C ALA A 47 0.55 0.85 19.16
N ASP A 48 -0.22 0.39 20.14
CA ASP A 48 0.01 0.68 21.56
C ASP A 48 1.24 -0.07 22.10
N GLU A 49 1.58 0.17 23.38
CA GLU A 49 2.72 -0.48 24.04
C GLU A 49 2.59 -2.01 24.10
N SER A 50 1.35 -2.52 24.21
CA SER A 50 1.09 -3.96 24.24
C SER A 50 1.18 -4.63 22.87
N GLY A 51 1.08 -3.86 21.78
CA GLY A 51 1.00 -4.39 20.43
C GLY A 51 -0.34 -5.05 20.08
N LYS A 52 -1.34 -4.97 20.96
CA LYS A 52 -2.64 -5.63 20.82
C LYS A 52 -3.74 -4.66 20.45
N ARG A 53 -3.49 -3.35 20.57
CA ARG A 53 -4.44 -2.30 20.21
C ARG A 53 -3.80 -1.39 19.18
N LEU A 54 -4.63 -0.94 18.24
CA LEU A 54 -4.24 0.03 17.22
C LEU A 54 -5.16 1.23 17.29
N LEU A 55 -4.60 2.43 17.15
CA LEU A 55 -5.37 3.65 17.06
C LEU A 55 -5.28 4.17 15.63
N GLY A 56 -6.37 3.99 14.88
CA GLY A 56 -6.54 4.56 13.55
C GLY A 56 -6.80 6.05 13.61
N PHE A 57 -6.30 6.78 12.63
CA PHE A 57 -6.62 8.20 12.52
C PHE A 57 -8.12 8.37 12.23
N ASN A 58 -8.72 9.42 12.79
CA ASN A 58 -10.16 9.69 12.73
C ASN A 58 -10.72 9.43 11.32
N GLY A 59 -11.68 8.52 11.22
CA GLY A 59 -12.15 8.00 9.95
C GLY A 59 -13.63 7.66 9.97
N THR A 60 -14.32 7.97 8.88
CA THR A 60 -15.71 7.53 8.68
C THR A 60 -15.76 6.01 8.58
N ASN A 61 -16.81 5.37 9.10
CA ASN A 61 -17.05 3.92 8.97
C ASN A 61 -15.85 2.98 9.26
N PRO A 62 -15.24 3.03 10.46
CA PRO A 62 -14.01 2.28 10.79
C PRO A 62 -14.21 0.75 10.84
N LYS A 63 -15.46 0.28 11.02
CA LYS A 63 -15.81 -1.15 11.11
C LYS A 63 -15.48 -1.96 9.86
N ARG A 64 -15.29 -1.30 8.70
CA ARG A 64 -14.96 -1.97 7.43
C ARG A 64 -13.55 -2.55 7.40
N PHE A 65 -12.63 -1.98 8.18
CA PHE A 65 -11.26 -2.45 8.22
C PHE A 65 -11.14 -3.72 9.05
N GLY A 66 -10.59 -4.78 8.43
CA GLY A 66 -10.46 -6.09 9.05
C GLY A 66 -9.04 -6.66 9.00
N LYS A 67 -8.11 -5.95 8.35
CA LYS A 67 -6.72 -6.36 8.17
C LYS A 67 -5.78 -5.26 8.64
N ALA A 68 -4.66 -5.66 9.22
CA ALA A 68 -3.56 -4.81 9.63
C ALA A 68 -2.26 -5.29 8.97
N ILE A 69 -1.62 -4.44 8.18
CA ILE A 69 -0.33 -4.70 7.54
C ILE A 69 0.70 -3.81 8.25
N TYR A 70 1.67 -4.42 8.91
CA TYR A 70 2.61 -3.72 9.80
C TYR A 70 4.08 -4.00 9.50
N ALA A 71 4.35 -4.97 8.63
CA ALA A 71 5.69 -5.27 8.13
C ALA A 71 5.58 -6.10 6.84
N PRO A 72 6.65 -6.18 6.04
CA PRO A 72 6.65 -6.94 4.79
C PRO A 72 6.19 -8.39 4.96
N GLY A 73 5.09 -8.73 4.29
CA GLY A 73 4.48 -10.06 4.35
C GLY A 73 3.82 -10.40 5.69
N LYS A 74 3.66 -9.44 6.60
CA LYS A 74 3.04 -9.62 7.90
C LYS A 74 1.68 -8.92 7.95
N VAL A 75 0.63 -9.74 8.04
CA VAL A 75 -0.76 -9.28 8.08
C VAL A 75 -1.47 -9.96 9.24
N LEU A 76 -2.14 -9.18 10.09
CA LEU A 76 -3.02 -9.69 11.15
C LEU A 76 -4.47 -9.33 10.88
N ASN A 77 -5.39 -10.08 11.48
CA ASN A 77 -6.79 -9.69 11.54
C ASN A 77 -6.98 -8.69 12.68
N VAL A 78 -7.81 -7.69 12.44
CA VAL A 78 -8.21 -6.72 13.44
C VAL A 78 -9.72 -6.60 13.51
N LYS A 79 -10.22 -6.11 14.63
CA LYS A 79 -11.63 -5.81 14.83
C LYS A 79 -11.76 -4.42 15.43
N PHE A 80 -12.60 -3.60 14.81
CA PHE A 80 -12.98 -2.32 15.40
C PHE A 80 -13.62 -2.52 16.77
N ALA A 81 -13.13 -1.79 17.76
CA ALA A 81 -13.63 -1.81 19.12
C ALA A 81 -14.61 -0.65 19.35
N LYS A 82 -14.12 0.59 19.21
CA LYS A 82 -14.88 1.82 19.47
C LYS A 82 -14.13 3.03 18.92
N HIS A 83 -14.82 4.15 18.81
CA HIS A 83 -14.16 5.45 18.78
C HIS A 83 -13.61 5.75 20.19
N GLN A 84 -12.34 6.11 20.28
CA GLN A 84 -11.68 6.55 21.49
C GLN A 84 -11.68 8.08 21.50
N LYS A 85 -12.38 8.66 22.47
CA LYS A 85 -12.37 10.11 22.68
C LYS A 85 -11.01 10.53 23.23
N GLY A 86 -10.43 11.59 22.66
CA GLY A 86 -9.23 12.20 23.20
C GLY A 86 -9.44 12.78 24.60
N SER A 87 -8.37 12.89 25.36
CA SER A 87 -8.36 13.56 26.66
C SER A 87 -7.58 14.86 26.61
N ASP A 88 -7.86 15.77 27.56
CA ASP A 88 -7.13 17.04 27.71
C ASP A 88 -5.64 16.85 28.06
N LYS A 89 -5.22 15.60 28.36
CA LYS A 89 -3.82 15.23 28.60
C LYS A 89 -3.11 14.67 27.36
N SER A 90 -3.80 14.61 26.22
CA SER A 90 -3.18 14.24 24.95
C SER A 90 -2.08 15.24 24.63
N THR A 91 -0.94 14.69 24.23
CA THR A 91 0.16 15.51 23.69
C THR A 91 0.07 15.62 22.16
N GLY A 92 -0.91 14.96 21.53
CA GLY A 92 -1.00 14.82 20.07
C GLY A 92 0.16 14.03 19.45
N ARG A 93 1.04 13.43 20.25
CA ARG A 93 2.14 12.60 19.77
C ARG A 93 1.62 11.21 19.55
N GLN A 94 1.64 10.75 18.31
CA GLN A 94 1.06 9.48 17.91
C GLN A 94 2.07 8.36 18.18
N LEU A 95 2.36 8.17 19.47
CA LEU A 95 3.27 7.19 20.07
C LEU A 95 2.56 6.44 21.19
N ALA A 96 3.06 5.26 21.50
CA ALA A 96 2.48 4.31 22.44
C ALA A 96 2.25 4.91 23.82
N TYR A 97 3.16 5.76 24.32
CA TYR A 97 3.04 6.40 25.64
C TYR A 97 1.84 7.36 25.73
N ASN A 98 1.38 7.89 24.59
CA ASN A 98 0.27 8.84 24.50
C ASN A 98 -1.02 8.20 23.95
N PHE A 99 -0.96 6.92 23.56
CA PHE A 99 -2.01 6.18 22.90
C PHE A 99 -3.37 6.29 23.60
N ASP A 100 -3.42 6.06 24.91
CA ASP A 100 -4.68 6.06 25.68
C ASP A 100 -5.28 7.47 25.87
N ARG A 101 -4.53 8.51 25.48
CA ARG A 101 -4.94 9.91 25.59
C ARG A 101 -5.38 10.48 24.25
N ASP A 102 -4.93 9.90 23.15
CA ASP A 102 -5.24 10.36 21.81
C ASP A 102 -6.65 10.03 21.38
N GLU A 103 -7.20 10.89 20.54
CA GLU A 103 -8.43 10.62 19.82
C GLU A 103 -8.16 9.73 18.61
N GLY A 104 -9.05 8.76 18.36
CA GLY A 104 -8.94 7.91 17.19
C GLY A 104 -9.87 6.72 17.19
N GLU A 105 -9.78 5.92 16.14
CA GLU A 105 -10.56 4.70 15.97
C GLU A 105 -9.80 3.51 16.55
N LEU A 106 -10.30 2.94 17.65
CA LEU A 106 -9.63 1.85 18.35
C LEU A 106 -9.93 0.50 17.70
N PHE A 107 -8.89 -0.25 17.39
CA PHE A 107 -8.96 -1.62 16.89
C PHE A 107 -8.23 -2.57 17.83
N ASN A 108 -8.77 -3.78 17.99
CA ASN A 108 -8.10 -4.88 18.66
C ASN A 108 -7.49 -5.82 17.62
N VAL A 109 -6.25 -6.23 17.85
CA VAL A 109 -5.60 -7.33 17.13
C VAL A 109 -6.23 -8.64 17.59
N VAL A 110 -6.74 -9.44 16.66
CA VAL A 110 -7.48 -10.68 16.98
C VAL A 110 -6.55 -11.76 17.52
N GLN A 111 -5.39 -11.95 16.88
CA GLN A 111 -4.40 -12.94 17.27
C GLN A 111 -3.01 -12.44 16.85
N GLY A 112 -2.02 -12.61 17.74
CA GLY A 112 -0.67 -12.09 17.56
C GLY A 112 -0.48 -10.72 18.21
N THR A 113 0.68 -10.13 17.98
CA THR A 113 1.05 -8.80 18.47
C THR A 113 1.82 -8.07 17.38
N ILE A 114 1.70 -6.75 17.37
CA ILE A 114 2.51 -5.84 16.56
C ILE A 114 3.52 -5.19 17.49
N LYS A 115 4.74 -4.90 17.04
CA LYS A 115 5.71 -4.20 17.91
C LYS A 115 5.15 -2.82 18.27
N SER A 116 5.41 -2.37 19.49
CA SER A 116 5.03 -1.04 19.95
C SER A 116 5.54 0.05 19.00
N ASP A 117 4.78 1.13 18.85
CA ASP A 117 5.08 2.29 18.00
C ASP A 117 5.14 2.04 16.50
N GLU A 118 4.94 0.82 16.01
CA GLU A 118 4.89 0.55 14.57
C GLU A 118 3.69 1.25 13.91
N SER A 119 3.90 1.83 12.74
CA SER A 119 2.77 2.26 11.90
C SER A 119 2.15 1.05 11.23
N VAL A 120 0.84 1.09 11.09
CA VAL A 120 0.05 -0.01 10.57
C VAL A 120 -0.89 0.50 9.51
N LEU A 121 -0.91 -0.16 8.36
CA LEU A 121 -1.94 0.05 7.36
C LEU A 121 -3.15 -0.83 7.69
N LEU A 122 -4.26 -0.19 8.01
CA LEU A 122 -5.58 -0.81 8.07
C LEU A 122 -6.14 -0.98 6.66
N ALA A 123 -6.75 -2.13 6.41
CA ALA A 123 -7.32 -2.44 5.11
C ALA A 123 -8.65 -3.20 5.22
N GLU A 124 -9.56 -2.90 4.30
CA GLU A 124 -10.72 -3.77 4.04
C GLU A 124 -10.27 -5.14 3.53
N LYS A 125 -11.11 -6.16 3.72
CA LYS A 125 -10.78 -7.55 3.36
C LYS A 125 -10.43 -7.70 1.87
N ASP A 126 -11.03 -6.88 1.00
CA ASP A 126 -10.86 -6.92 -0.45
C ASP A 126 -10.01 -5.76 -1.00
N ALA A 127 -9.38 -4.95 -0.14
CA ALA A 127 -8.57 -3.80 -0.56
C ALA A 127 -7.42 -4.19 -1.49
N PHE A 128 -6.87 -5.39 -1.30
CA PHE A 128 -5.77 -5.96 -2.09
C PHE A 128 -6.24 -7.08 -3.03
N GLN A 129 -7.51 -7.10 -3.45
CA GLN A 129 -8.01 -8.13 -4.34
C GLN A 129 -7.24 -8.15 -5.68
N GLY A 130 -6.67 -9.31 -6.03
CA GLY A 130 -5.82 -9.48 -7.22
C GLY A 130 -4.36 -9.05 -7.03
N HIS A 131 -3.95 -8.71 -5.81
CA HIS A 131 -2.54 -8.47 -5.48
C HIS A 131 -1.86 -9.75 -4.97
N THR A 132 -0.60 -9.89 -5.33
CA THR A 132 0.33 -10.81 -4.68
C THR A 132 1.25 -10.02 -3.76
N PHE A 133 1.28 -10.37 -2.48
CA PHE A 133 2.27 -9.83 -1.54
C PHE A 133 3.62 -10.47 -1.80
N LEU A 134 4.61 -9.64 -2.11
CA LEU A 134 5.94 -10.09 -2.47
C LEU A 134 6.80 -10.24 -1.22
N LYS A 135 7.69 -11.24 -1.24
CA LYS A 135 8.67 -11.47 -0.17
C LYS A 135 9.78 -10.44 -0.26
N TYR A 136 9.53 -9.26 0.29
CA TYR A 136 10.51 -8.19 0.40
C TYR A 136 11.49 -8.46 1.56
N LYS A 137 12.76 -8.16 1.32
CA LYS A 137 13.84 -8.22 2.30
C LYS A 137 14.51 -6.84 2.39
N PRO A 138 14.49 -6.16 3.55
CA PRO A 138 15.26 -4.94 3.75
C PRO A 138 16.76 -5.26 3.66
N VAL A 139 17.55 -4.29 3.21
CA VAL A 139 19.01 -4.38 3.18
C VAL A 139 19.60 -3.21 3.97
N SER A 140 20.58 -3.50 4.83
CA SER A 140 21.25 -2.45 5.61
C SER A 140 22.30 -1.69 4.81
N LYS A 141 22.88 -2.33 3.80
CA LYS A 141 23.82 -1.73 2.83
C LYS A 141 23.61 -2.39 1.48
N GLY A 142 23.64 -1.59 0.42
CA GLY A 142 23.53 -2.07 -0.95
C GLY A 142 23.48 -0.91 -1.92
N THR A 143 23.84 -1.19 -3.17
CA THR A 143 23.85 -0.20 -4.24
C THR A 143 23.19 -0.75 -5.49
N PHE A 144 22.55 0.12 -6.26
CA PHE A 144 22.16 -0.20 -7.62
C PHE A 144 23.40 -0.48 -8.47
N SER A 145 23.27 -1.41 -9.43
CA SER A 145 24.32 -1.65 -10.42
C SER A 145 24.57 -0.40 -11.28
N LYS A 146 25.78 -0.27 -11.84
CA LYS A 146 26.13 0.82 -12.76
C LYS A 146 25.17 0.92 -13.95
N SER A 147 24.69 -0.22 -14.46
CA SER A 147 23.70 -0.26 -15.56
C SER A 147 22.37 0.36 -15.14
N VAL A 148 21.90 0.06 -13.92
CA VAL A 148 20.66 0.64 -13.38
C VAL A 148 20.82 2.15 -13.17
N ILE A 149 21.95 2.60 -12.59
CA ILE A 149 22.24 4.03 -12.42
C ILE A 149 22.23 4.76 -13.77
N GLY A 150 22.90 4.23 -14.80
CA GLY A 150 22.90 4.84 -16.12
C GLY A 150 21.49 4.95 -16.74
N LYS A 151 20.60 3.97 -16.48
CA LYS A 151 19.18 4.06 -16.89
C LYS A 151 18.41 5.12 -16.11
N ILE A 152 18.66 5.25 -14.81
CA ILE A 152 18.06 6.27 -13.94
C ILE A 152 18.45 7.67 -14.42
N GLU A 153 19.75 7.93 -14.59
CA GLU A 153 20.28 9.22 -15.06
C GLU A 153 19.74 9.59 -16.44
N LYS A 154 19.69 8.62 -17.36
CA LYS A 154 19.09 8.82 -18.69
C LYS A 154 17.61 9.17 -18.60
N SER A 155 16.86 8.51 -17.71
CA SER A 155 15.42 8.77 -17.52
C SER A 155 15.15 10.16 -16.94
N LYS A 156 16.02 10.63 -16.04
CA LYS A 156 15.85 11.93 -15.36
C LYS A 156 16.61 13.08 -16.02
N LYS A 157 17.49 12.78 -16.98
CA LYS A 157 18.41 13.72 -17.63
C LYS A 157 19.25 14.50 -16.60
N ARG A 158 19.71 13.80 -15.56
CA ARG A 158 20.39 14.39 -14.41
C ARG A 158 21.29 13.34 -13.76
N LYS A 159 22.53 13.69 -13.39
CA LYS A 159 23.46 12.74 -12.77
C LYS A 159 23.02 12.38 -11.36
N VAL A 160 23.27 11.14 -10.97
CA VAL A 160 23.07 10.64 -9.61
C VAL A 160 24.36 10.88 -8.82
N ILE A 161 24.25 11.61 -7.71
CA ILE A 161 25.39 11.93 -6.82
C ILE A 161 25.45 11.04 -5.58
N SER A 162 24.31 10.48 -5.17
CA SER A 162 24.21 9.54 -4.06
C SER A 162 23.13 8.52 -4.34
N GLN A 163 23.32 7.29 -3.87
CA GLN A 163 22.36 6.20 -4.03
C GLN A 163 22.53 5.13 -2.94
N GLY A 164 21.45 4.42 -2.67
CA GLY A 164 21.46 3.24 -1.82
C GLY A 164 20.22 2.37 -2.02
N LEU A 165 20.35 1.08 -1.73
CA LEU A 165 19.21 0.17 -1.66
C LEU A 165 18.56 0.25 -0.28
N ILE A 166 17.23 0.29 -0.27
CA ILE A 166 16.39 0.14 0.93
C ILE A 166 16.08 -1.35 1.11
N GLY A 167 15.78 -2.06 0.03
CA GLY A 167 15.57 -3.51 0.06
C GLY A 167 15.27 -4.10 -1.31
N GLN A 168 14.94 -5.39 -1.33
CA GLN A 168 14.68 -6.11 -2.57
C GLN A 168 13.71 -7.27 -2.38
N VAL A 169 12.95 -7.58 -3.42
CA VAL A 169 12.18 -8.84 -3.55
C VAL A 169 13.03 -9.90 -4.28
N SER A 170 13.78 -9.48 -5.29
CA SER A 170 14.73 -10.31 -6.04
C SER A 170 15.86 -9.43 -6.58
N ALA A 171 16.85 -10.01 -7.26
CA ALA A 171 17.90 -9.24 -7.92
C ALA A 171 17.37 -8.28 -9.00
N GLU A 172 16.19 -8.56 -9.56
CA GLU A 172 15.55 -7.74 -10.60
C GLU A 172 14.55 -6.74 -10.03
N VAL A 173 14.00 -7.02 -8.84
CA VAL A 173 13.03 -6.16 -8.16
C VAL A 173 13.66 -5.60 -6.89
N GLN A 174 14.30 -4.44 -7.05
CA GLN A 174 14.99 -3.72 -6.00
C GLN A 174 14.29 -2.39 -5.74
N ILE A 175 14.32 -1.93 -4.50
CA ILE A 175 13.81 -0.63 -4.07
C ILE A 175 14.97 0.12 -3.44
N GLY A 176 15.19 1.34 -3.87
CA GLY A 176 16.26 2.18 -3.36
C GLY A 176 15.97 3.66 -3.55
N LEU A 177 16.91 4.46 -3.06
CA LEU A 177 16.86 5.91 -3.14
C LEU A 177 18.01 6.40 -4.02
N VAL A 178 17.76 7.42 -4.82
CA VAL A 178 18.79 8.17 -5.54
C VAL A 178 18.62 9.66 -5.29
N GLN A 179 19.73 10.35 -5.12
CA GLN A 179 19.80 11.81 -5.07
C GLN A 179 20.53 12.32 -6.30
N PHE A 180 19.99 13.37 -6.92
CA PHE A 180 20.51 13.92 -8.15
C PHE A 180 21.34 15.19 -7.91
N GLU A 181 22.32 15.46 -8.77
CA GLU A 181 23.16 16.67 -8.74
C GLU A 181 22.30 17.93 -8.73
N ARG A 182 22.66 19.02 -8.03
CA ARG A 182 21.89 20.27 -8.17
C ARG A 182 22.14 20.89 -9.55
N LEU A 183 21.08 21.30 -10.25
CA LEU A 183 21.17 21.99 -11.55
C LEU A 183 20.67 23.43 -11.39
N LYS A 184 21.37 24.39 -11.99
CA LYS A 184 20.96 25.80 -11.96
C LYS A 184 19.54 25.96 -12.53
N GLY A 185 18.67 26.63 -11.78
CA GLY A 185 17.28 26.86 -12.17
C GLY A 185 16.35 25.65 -12.00
N GLN A 186 16.81 24.57 -11.37
CA GLN A 186 15.96 23.43 -11.01
C GLN A 186 16.04 23.16 -9.52
N LYS A 187 14.91 22.75 -8.94
CA LYS A 187 14.85 22.34 -7.53
C LYS A 187 15.72 21.10 -7.27
N PRO A 188 16.22 20.91 -6.03
CA PRO A 188 16.80 19.65 -5.60
C PRO A 188 15.84 18.48 -5.89
N LEU A 189 16.40 17.34 -6.28
CA LEU A 189 15.62 16.16 -6.63
C LEU A 189 16.25 14.93 -6.01
N ALA A 190 15.41 14.14 -5.36
CA ALA A 190 15.68 12.75 -5.05
C ALA A 190 14.51 11.90 -5.56
N SER A 191 14.74 10.61 -5.74
CA SER A 191 13.67 9.69 -6.10
C SER A 191 13.80 8.38 -5.34
N LEU A 192 12.67 7.87 -4.85
CA LEU A 192 12.53 6.46 -4.55
C LEU A 192 12.30 5.71 -5.87
N VAL A 193 13.08 4.65 -6.09
CA VAL A 193 13.13 3.92 -7.36
C VAL A 193 12.85 2.45 -7.11
N LEU A 194 11.88 1.91 -7.84
CA LEU A 194 11.69 0.48 -7.99
C LEU A 194 12.23 0.02 -9.35
N THR A 195 13.11 -0.97 -9.34
CA THR A 195 13.57 -1.67 -10.54
C THR A 195 12.69 -2.88 -10.81
N SER A 196 12.52 -3.24 -12.07
CA SER A 196 11.86 -4.47 -12.49
C SER A 196 12.29 -4.85 -13.92
N LYS A 197 11.88 -6.04 -14.39
CA LYS A 197 12.01 -6.40 -15.81
C LYS A 197 11.32 -5.41 -16.76
N SER A 198 10.21 -4.81 -16.31
CA SER A 198 9.43 -3.85 -17.10
C SER A 198 10.08 -2.47 -17.18
N GLY A 199 11.08 -2.18 -16.35
CA GLY A 199 11.77 -0.90 -16.30
C GLY A 199 11.83 -0.32 -14.89
N LEU A 200 11.99 1.00 -14.86
CA LEU A 200 12.12 1.80 -13.63
C LEU A 200 10.80 2.48 -13.31
N VAL A 201 10.41 2.46 -12.04
CA VAL A 201 9.27 3.21 -11.51
C VAL A 201 9.80 4.20 -10.47
N PHE A 202 9.40 5.46 -10.59
CA PHE A 202 9.88 6.55 -9.76
C PHE A 202 8.77 7.14 -8.91
N GLU A 203 9.11 7.46 -7.67
CA GLU A 203 8.45 8.46 -6.87
C GLU A 203 9.43 9.60 -6.63
N ASP A 204 9.08 10.81 -7.07
CA ASP A 204 9.99 11.95 -7.08
C ASP A 204 9.75 12.83 -5.86
N PHE A 205 10.80 13.08 -5.10
CA PHE A 205 10.84 14.04 -3.99
C PHE A 205 11.50 15.32 -4.50
N VAL A 206 10.66 16.25 -4.94
CA VAL A 206 11.10 17.59 -5.35
C VAL A 206 11.33 18.41 -4.09
N GLY A 207 12.58 18.77 -3.83
CA GLY A 207 12.94 19.60 -2.70
C GLY A 207 12.70 21.09 -2.94
N ASN A 208 13.06 21.89 -1.96
CA ASN A 208 13.14 23.35 -2.03
C ASN A 208 14.60 23.82 -1.87
N ASP A 209 14.84 25.12 -1.92
CA ASP A 209 16.22 25.66 -1.91
C ASP A 209 16.73 25.97 -0.49
N ASP A 210 15.96 25.67 0.56
CA ASP A 210 16.40 25.75 1.94
C ASP A 210 17.33 24.58 2.26
N GLU A 211 18.58 24.87 2.57
CA GLU A 211 19.58 23.86 2.93
C GLU A 211 19.31 23.21 4.29
N MET A 212 18.54 23.85 5.16
CA MET A 212 18.15 23.26 6.46
C MET A 212 16.93 22.34 6.34
N SER A 213 16.12 22.52 5.31
CA SER A 213 14.84 21.82 5.14
C SER A 213 14.55 21.48 3.67
N THR A 214 15.51 20.87 2.96
CA THR A 214 15.43 20.71 1.50
C THR A 214 14.25 19.84 1.09
N TRP A 215 14.04 18.69 1.71
CA TRP A 215 12.95 17.75 1.44
C TRP A 215 11.95 17.65 2.59
N ARG A 216 12.41 17.78 3.84
CA ARG A 216 11.60 17.81 5.06
C ARG A 216 12.15 18.86 6.03
N VAL A 217 11.32 19.29 6.98
CA VAL A 217 11.74 20.18 8.06
C VAL A 217 12.95 19.58 8.79
N ALA A 218 13.99 20.39 8.96
CA ALA A 218 15.21 20.06 9.69
C ALA A 218 15.99 18.85 9.14
N ASP A 219 15.86 18.52 7.85
CA ASP A 219 16.61 17.43 7.22
C ASP A 219 18.07 17.76 6.91
N GLY A 220 18.49 19.01 7.11
CA GLY A 220 19.86 19.47 6.87
C GLY A 220 20.33 19.22 5.44
N GLY A 221 19.41 19.23 4.47
CA GLY A 221 19.74 19.01 3.07
C GLY A 221 20.16 17.58 2.77
N THR A 222 19.74 16.63 3.61
CA THR A 222 20.08 15.21 3.52
C THR A 222 18.83 14.35 3.33
N ILE A 223 18.92 13.38 2.42
CA ILE A 223 17.91 12.33 2.25
C ILE A 223 18.62 11.00 2.02
N THR A 224 18.42 10.06 2.94
CA THR A 224 19.18 8.80 3.00
C THR A 224 18.26 7.60 3.15
N THR A 225 18.75 6.41 2.82
CA THR A 225 17.92 5.19 2.79
C THR A 225 17.41 4.74 4.16
N ASP A 226 18.13 5.07 5.23
CA ASP A 226 17.76 4.79 6.62
C ASP A 226 16.57 5.62 7.10
N MET A 227 16.21 6.69 6.39
CA MET A 227 14.97 7.43 6.63
C MET A 227 13.73 6.72 6.09
N PHE A 228 13.88 5.57 5.40
CA PHE A 228 12.76 4.87 4.77
C PHE A 228 12.56 3.48 5.34
N ASN A 229 11.30 3.16 5.65
CA ASN A 229 10.89 1.82 6.07
C ASN A 229 9.77 1.32 5.15
N VAL A 230 9.92 0.12 4.58
CA VAL A 230 8.92 -0.46 3.68
C VAL A 230 7.98 -1.36 4.47
N LEU A 231 6.68 -1.05 4.44
CA LEU A 231 5.62 -1.84 5.08
C LEU A 231 5.19 -3.03 4.22
N PHE A 232 5.08 -2.84 2.90
CA PHE A 232 4.76 -3.94 1.98
C PHE A 232 5.17 -3.63 0.55
N VAL A 233 5.40 -4.69 -0.22
CA VAL A 233 5.47 -4.62 -1.68
C VAL A 233 4.46 -5.61 -2.24
N THR A 234 3.61 -5.16 -3.16
CA THR A 234 2.69 -6.05 -3.87
C THR A 234 2.80 -5.86 -5.38
N HIS A 235 2.31 -6.85 -6.12
CA HIS A 235 2.15 -6.75 -7.57
C HIS A 235 0.76 -7.25 -7.97
N SER A 236 0.12 -6.54 -8.90
CA SER A 236 -1.16 -6.89 -9.48
C SER A 236 -1.15 -6.62 -10.98
N LYS A 237 -2.30 -6.81 -11.67
CA LYS A 237 -2.44 -6.41 -13.07
C LYS A 237 -2.38 -4.88 -13.29
N ALA A 238 -2.46 -4.09 -12.23
CA ALA A 238 -2.26 -2.64 -12.28
C ALA A 238 -0.77 -2.24 -12.13
N GLY A 239 0.12 -3.17 -11.79
CA GLY A 239 1.54 -2.93 -11.57
C GLY A 239 1.96 -3.15 -10.11
N TYR A 240 3.13 -2.62 -9.76
CA TYR A 240 3.64 -2.68 -8.38
C TYR A 240 2.93 -1.68 -7.47
N SER A 241 2.78 -2.03 -6.20
CA SER A 241 2.39 -1.10 -5.14
C SER A 241 3.31 -1.22 -3.95
N LEU A 242 3.57 -0.10 -3.30
CA LEU A 242 4.46 0.03 -2.15
C LEU A 242 3.70 0.75 -1.03
N GLY A 243 3.81 0.22 0.20
CA GLY A 243 3.55 0.99 1.41
C GLY A 243 4.86 1.28 2.09
N TYR A 244 5.11 2.52 2.47
CA TYR A 244 6.35 2.91 3.13
C TYR A 244 6.18 4.10 4.07
N GLU A 245 7.11 4.20 5.01
CA GLU A 245 7.29 5.33 5.90
C GLU A 245 8.50 6.13 5.44
N TRP A 246 8.43 7.45 5.54
CA TRP A 246 9.56 8.34 5.37
C TRP A 246 9.71 9.21 6.63
N TRP A 247 10.73 8.88 7.40
CA TRP A 247 11.06 9.49 8.68
C TRP A 247 11.74 10.84 8.45
N GLY A 248 11.40 11.81 9.29
CA GLY A 248 12.13 13.06 9.44
C GLY A 248 12.06 13.51 10.89
N ASP A 249 12.58 14.70 11.15
CA ASP A 249 12.77 15.20 12.51
C ASP A 249 11.45 15.27 13.30
N GLU A 250 10.38 15.79 12.70
CA GLU A 250 9.09 15.95 13.38
C GLU A 250 8.27 14.65 13.53
N GLY A 251 8.63 13.63 12.75
CA GLY A 251 7.88 12.40 12.61
C GLY A 251 7.89 11.90 11.17
N LEU A 252 6.91 11.08 10.82
CA LEU A 252 7.00 10.20 9.65
C LEU A 252 5.81 10.36 8.71
N SER A 253 6.11 10.54 7.43
CA SER A 253 5.10 10.48 6.37
C SER A 253 4.80 9.01 6.07
N LEU A 254 3.51 8.72 5.94
CA LEU A 254 2.99 7.39 5.65
C LEU A 254 2.41 7.39 4.26
N ASN A 255 2.88 6.50 3.39
CA ASN A 255 2.54 6.52 1.98
C ASN A 255 2.14 5.13 1.51
N VAL A 256 1.07 5.08 0.70
CA VAL A 256 0.77 3.97 -0.19
C VAL A 256 0.77 4.51 -1.61
N VAL A 257 1.57 3.89 -2.46
CA VAL A 257 1.67 4.27 -3.86
C VAL A 257 1.49 3.07 -4.78
N GLN A 258 1.02 3.33 -6.00
CA GLN A 258 0.84 2.31 -7.03
C GLN A 258 1.36 2.79 -8.38
N GLN A 259 2.07 1.90 -9.09
CA GLN A 259 2.58 2.16 -10.42
C GLN A 259 1.43 2.55 -11.37
N GLN A 260 1.67 3.53 -12.25
CA GLN A 260 0.72 3.94 -13.29
C GLN A 260 0.59 2.89 -14.41
N GLY A 261 -0.04 1.76 -14.12
CA GLY A 261 -0.08 0.60 -15.01
C GLY A 261 1.26 -0.14 -15.09
N THR A 262 1.26 -1.37 -15.60
CA THR A 262 2.45 -2.26 -15.59
C THR A 262 3.64 -1.77 -16.42
N LYS A 263 3.42 -0.80 -17.31
CA LYS A 263 4.44 -0.14 -18.15
C LYS A 263 4.72 1.31 -17.73
N GLY A 264 4.01 1.83 -16.72
CA GLY A 264 4.22 3.19 -16.25
C GLY A 264 5.55 3.34 -15.52
N SER A 265 6.20 4.49 -15.68
CA SER A 265 7.45 4.82 -14.99
C SER A 265 7.26 5.64 -13.72
N LYS A 266 6.01 5.85 -13.29
CA LYS A 266 5.67 6.67 -12.12
C LYS A 266 4.82 5.89 -11.12
N PHE A 267 5.09 6.14 -9.85
CA PHE A 267 4.17 5.84 -8.77
C PHE A 267 3.12 6.96 -8.67
N LEU A 268 1.86 6.56 -8.43
CA LEU A 268 0.74 7.44 -8.11
C LEU A 268 0.42 7.27 -6.63
N SER A 269 0.18 8.38 -5.93
CA SER A 269 -0.33 8.33 -4.55
C SER A 269 -1.70 7.66 -4.51
N VAL A 270 -1.86 6.73 -3.57
CA VAL A 270 -3.12 6.05 -3.28
C VAL A 270 -3.66 6.51 -1.93
N LEU A 271 -2.79 6.59 -0.92
CA LEU A 271 -3.12 7.07 0.42
C LEU A 271 -1.87 7.71 1.00
N ASN A 272 -2.00 8.89 1.58
CA ASN A 272 -0.95 9.53 2.34
C ASN A 272 -1.46 9.98 3.71
N SER A 273 -0.60 9.93 4.71
CA SER A 273 -0.88 10.44 6.04
C SER A 273 0.42 10.83 6.73
N TYR A 274 0.35 11.26 7.98
CA TYR A 274 1.49 11.69 8.76
C TYR A 274 1.32 11.26 10.21
N ARG A 275 2.41 10.76 10.80
CA ARG A 275 2.52 10.54 12.24
C ARG A 275 3.41 11.59 12.86
N TYR A 276 2.85 12.38 13.77
CA TYR A 276 3.61 13.34 14.55
C TYR A 276 4.16 12.68 15.81
N THR A 277 5.49 12.68 15.99
CA THR A 277 6.14 11.86 17.02
C THR A 277 7.12 12.61 17.90
N VAL A 278 7.30 13.93 17.77
CA VAL A 278 8.28 14.67 18.58
C VAL A 278 7.71 15.83 19.39
N PRO A 279 8.25 16.17 20.58
CA PRO A 279 9.38 15.53 21.23
C PRO A 279 9.02 14.12 21.71
N LEU A 280 10.04 13.25 21.78
CA LEU A 280 9.95 11.90 22.34
C LEU A 280 9.80 11.94 23.86
#